data_AF-A0A5B8U840-F1
#
_entry.id   AF-A0A5B8U840-F1
#
_cell.length_a   1.000
_cell.length_b   1.000
_cell.length_c   1.000
_cell.angle_alpha   90.00
_cell.angle_beta   90.00
_cell.angle_gamma   90.00
#
_symmetry.space_group_name_H-M   'P 1'
#
loop_
_entity.id
_entity.type
_entity.pdbx_description
1 polymer ?
#
loop_
_entity_poly.entity_id
_entity_poly.type
_entity_poly.pdbx_seq_one_letter_code
_entity_poly.pdbx_strand_id
1 'polypeptide(L)'
;MHDVKTMIAPMAEIRELERFLIDHGREQAGRPVPTGWGRRRNKKPHGCYASAQRWMRDPSVTYTEGVAVSAGLVGHPIAHAWLTGPDGGVIDLAWEVPGAVYLGVQIPDRIASAAFVRTSAAMGGWVGELLPEVIRSGWTPGDDA
;
A
#
# COMPACT_ATOMS: atom_id res chain seq x y z
N MET A 1 17.61 -17.90 24.58
CA MET A 1 18.50 -16.78 24.21
C MET A 1 17.98 -16.28 22.86
N HIS A 2 17.25 -15.16 22.83
CA HIS A 2 16.70 -14.65 21.56
C HIS A 2 17.85 -14.08 20.74
N ASP A 3 17.98 -14.53 19.49
CA ASP A 3 19.02 -14.09 18.56
C ASP A 3 18.81 -12.61 18.23
N VAL A 4 19.85 -11.80 18.48
CA VAL A 4 19.86 -10.37 18.20
C VAL A 4 19.57 -10.09 16.72
N LYS A 5 19.95 -11.00 15.81
CA LYS A 5 19.62 -10.87 14.38
C LYS A 5 18.12 -10.91 14.13
N THR A 6 17.39 -11.78 14.83
CA THR A 6 15.92 -11.90 14.73
C THR A 6 15.20 -10.65 15.25
N MET A 7 15.81 -9.92 16.19
CA MET A 7 15.27 -8.65 16.68
C MET A 7 15.57 -7.45 15.77
N ILE A 8 16.74 -7.45 15.12
CA ILE A 8 17.19 -6.32 14.28
C ILE A 8 16.52 -6.34 12.90
N ALA A 9 16.29 -7.52 12.30
CA ALA A 9 15.77 -7.61 10.93
C ALA A 9 14.44 -6.85 10.72
N PRO A 10 13.40 -6.98 11.58
CA PRO A 10 12.17 -6.21 11.43
C PRO A 10 12.37 -4.70 11.56
N MET A 11 13.31 -4.26 12.41
CA MET A 11 13.62 -2.84 12.57
C MET A 11 14.35 -2.26 11.34
N ALA A 12 15.20 -3.06 10.70
CA ALA A 12 15.88 -2.66 9.47
C ALA A 12 14.88 -2.54 8.31
N GLU A 13 13.96 -3.50 8.17
CA GLU A 13 12.89 -3.46 7.17
C GLU A 13 11.98 -2.23 7.35
N ILE A 14 11.61 -1.89 8.59
CA ILE A 14 10.85 -0.66 8.88
C ILE A 14 11.61 0.58 8.40
N ARG A 15 12.92 0.66 8.66
CA ARG A 15 13.74 1.81 8.24
C ARG A 15 13.92 1.91 6.73
N GLU A 16 14.01 0.78 6.04
CA GLU A 16 14.08 0.74 4.57
C GLU A 16 12.77 1.21 3.96
N LEU A 17 11.64 0.74 4.48
CA LEU A 17 10.31 1.20 4.08
C LEU A 17 10.14 2.71 4.28
N GLU A 18 10.45 3.21 5.49
CA GLU A 18 10.38 4.64 5.81
C GLU A 18 11.23 5.47 4.85
N ARG A 19 12.47 5.04 4.61
CA ARG A 19 13.37 5.74 3.67
C ARG A 19 12.81 5.73 2.26
N PHE A 20 12.33 4.59 1.78
CA PHE A 20 11.75 4.48 0.45
C PHE A 20 10.54 5.41 0.28
N LEU A 21 9.69 5.53 1.30
CA LEU A 21 8.56 6.45 1.29
C LEU A 21 8.99 7.92 1.37
N ILE A 22 10.07 8.24 2.09
CA ILE A 22 10.63 9.60 2.12
C ILE A 22 11.20 9.98 0.74
N ASP A 23 11.91 9.06 0.10
CA ASP A 23 12.63 9.35 -1.15
C ASP A 23 11.70 9.30 -2.38
N HIS A 24 10.67 8.44 -2.35
CA HIS A 24 9.85 8.15 -3.53
C HIS A 24 8.34 8.29 -3.30
N GLY A 25 7.89 8.43 -2.06
CA GLY A 25 6.48 8.62 -1.74
C GLY A 25 5.97 9.96 -2.23
N ARG A 26 4.67 9.99 -2.55
CA ARG A 26 3.95 11.22 -2.89
C ARG A 26 2.79 11.41 -1.93
N GLU A 27 2.65 12.63 -1.44
CA GLU A 27 1.45 13.03 -0.72
C GLU A 27 0.25 13.02 -1.67
N GLN A 28 -0.88 12.50 -1.19
CA GLN A 28 -2.09 12.36 -1.97
C GLN A 28 -3.32 12.78 -1.14
N ALA A 29 -4.31 13.35 -1.81
CA ALA A 29 -5.54 13.78 -1.16
C ALA A 29 -6.57 12.66 -1.12
N GLY A 30 -7.12 12.41 0.08
CA GLY A 30 -8.28 11.56 0.29
C GLY A 30 -9.52 12.07 -0.44
N ARG A 31 -10.28 11.19 -1.09
CA ARG A 31 -11.59 11.53 -1.65
C ARG A 31 -12.67 10.50 -1.29
N PRO A 32 -13.96 10.87 -1.32
CA PRO A 32 -15.03 9.91 -1.18
C PRO A 32 -14.91 8.78 -2.19
N VAL A 33 -15.25 7.57 -1.76
CA VAL A 33 -15.28 6.39 -2.64
C VAL A 33 -16.25 6.65 -3.79
N PRO A 34 -15.88 6.35 -5.05
CA PRO A 34 -16.76 6.53 -6.20
C PRO A 34 -18.12 5.83 -6.02
N THR A 35 -19.16 6.45 -6.58
CA THR A 35 -20.51 5.90 -6.50
C THR A 35 -20.56 4.50 -7.11
N GLY A 36 -21.20 3.55 -6.41
CA GLY A 36 -21.29 2.15 -6.84
C GLY A 36 -20.14 1.25 -6.38
N TRP A 37 -19.03 1.79 -5.88
CA TRP A 37 -17.87 1.00 -5.43
C TRP A 37 -18.01 0.51 -3.98
N GLY A 38 -18.99 1.03 -3.23
CA GLY A 38 -19.21 0.73 -1.81
C GLY A 38 -19.37 -0.77 -1.49
N ARG A 39 -19.95 -1.58 -2.39
CA ARG A 39 -20.15 -3.03 -2.19
C ARG A 39 -18.85 -3.83 -2.21
N ARG A 40 -17.75 -3.25 -2.72
CA ARG A 40 -16.44 -3.90 -2.88
C ARG A 40 -15.45 -3.51 -1.78
N ARG A 41 -15.91 -2.75 -0.80
CA ARG A 41 -15.14 -2.33 0.37
C ARG A 41 -14.97 -3.49 1.35
N ASN A 42 -13.79 -3.62 1.94
CA ASN A 42 -13.51 -4.53 3.04
C ASN A 42 -13.09 -3.73 4.26
N LYS A 43 -14.01 -3.60 5.23
CA LYS A 43 -13.78 -2.84 6.47
C LYS A 43 -13.04 -3.67 7.55
N LYS A 44 -12.64 -4.91 7.25
CA LYS A 44 -11.90 -5.75 8.21
C LYS A 44 -10.46 -5.24 8.36
N PRO A 45 -9.80 -5.49 9.51
CA PRO A 45 -8.37 -5.24 9.68
C PRO A 45 -7.56 -5.84 8.52
N HIS A 46 -6.56 -5.11 8.01
CA HIS A 46 -5.76 -5.45 6.82
C HIS A 46 -6.55 -5.63 5.52
N GLY A 47 -7.85 -5.30 5.51
CA GLY A 47 -8.69 -5.37 4.32
C GLY A 47 -8.28 -4.39 3.21
N CYS A 48 -7.48 -3.37 3.54
CA CYS A 48 -6.98 -2.37 2.60
C CYS A 48 -6.17 -3.02 1.46
N TYR A 49 -5.22 -3.89 1.77
CA TYR A 49 -4.40 -4.61 0.80
C TYR A 49 -5.28 -5.46 -0.12
N ALA A 50 -6.10 -6.35 0.45
CA ALA A 50 -6.95 -7.24 -0.33
C ALA A 50 -7.97 -6.48 -1.20
N SER A 51 -8.57 -5.41 -0.67
CA SER A 51 -9.51 -4.60 -1.44
C SER A 51 -8.85 -3.87 -2.58
N ALA A 52 -7.70 -3.22 -2.36
CA ALA A 52 -6.99 -2.48 -3.41
C ALA A 52 -6.39 -3.44 -4.45
N GLN A 53 -5.78 -4.55 -4.04
CA GLN A 53 -5.17 -5.53 -4.95
C GLN A 53 -6.17 -6.12 -5.95
N ARG A 54 -7.44 -6.23 -5.57
CA ARG A 54 -8.51 -6.70 -6.46
C ARG A 54 -8.70 -5.83 -7.72
N TRP A 55 -8.17 -4.60 -7.71
CA TRP A 55 -8.27 -3.65 -8.81
C TRP A 55 -6.94 -3.41 -9.55
N MET A 56 -5.86 -4.13 -9.22
CA MET A 56 -4.55 -3.93 -9.88
C MET A 56 -4.62 -3.99 -11.41
N ARG A 57 -5.54 -4.79 -11.96
CA ARG A 57 -5.73 -4.98 -13.41
C ARG A 57 -6.68 -3.96 -14.04
N ASP A 58 -7.30 -3.08 -13.25
CA ASP A 58 -8.19 -2.05 -13.78
C ASP A 58 -7.35 -0.85 -14.26
N PRO A 59 -7.36 -0.52 -15.56
CA PRO A 59 -6.48 0.52 -16.12
C PRO A 59 -6.88 1.94 -15.68
N SER A 60 -8.04 2.12 -15.03
CA SER A 60 -8.49 3.43 -14.55
C SER A 60 -7.92 3.82 -13.19
N VAL A 61 -7.20 2.91 -12.53
CA VAL A 61 -6.62 3.13 -11.20
C VAL A 61 -5.22 2.56 -11.10
N THR A 62 -4.42 3.07 -10.17
CA THR A 62 -3.09 2.55 -9.87
C THR A 62 -3.03 2.09 -8.43
N TYR A 63 -2.54 0.87 -8.22
CA TYR A 63 -2.32 0.33 -6.89
C TYR A 63 -1.29 1.15 -6.13
N THR A 64 -1.54 1.47 -4.86
CA THR A 64 -0.66 2.33 -4.07
C THR A 64 -0.50 1.76 -2.67
N GLU A 65 0.73 1.71 -2.20
CA GLU A 65 1.07 1.35 -0.81
C GLU A 65 1.89 2.45 -0.16
N GLY A 66 1.74 2.58 1.15
CA GLY A 66 2.53 3.50 1.96
C GLY A 66 1.93 3.65 3.34
N VAL A 67 1.92 4.88 3.86
CA VAL A 67 1.35 5.19 5.16
C VAL A 67 0.17 6.16 5.05
N ALA A 68 -0.83 5.95 5.90
CA ALA A 68 -1.97 6.83 6.01
C ALA A 68 -2.25 7.17 7.48
N VAL A 69 -2.73 8.39 7.72
CA VAL A 69 -3.22 8.83 9.03
C VAL A 69 -4.74 8.86 8.99
N SER A 70 -5.37 8.01 9.80
CA SER A 70 -6.83 7.97 9.89
C SER A 70 -7.38 9.27 10.50
N ALA A 71 -8.50 9.77 9.98
CA ALA A 71 -9.19 10.91 10.60
C ALA A 71 -9.76 10.56 12.00
N GLY A 72 -9.98 9.28 12.30
CA GLY A 72 -10.56 8.82 13.57
C GLY A 72 -9.55 8.27 14.58
N LEU A 73 -8.29 8.06 14.19
CA LEU A 73 -7.21 7.64 15.08
C LEU A 73 -6.20 8.78 15.18
N VAL A 74 -6.00 9.31 16.38
CA VAL A 74 -5.14 10.48 16.61
C VAL A 74 -3.68 10.18 16.25
N GLY A 75 -3.25 10.72 15.10
CA GLY A 75 -1.86 11.06 14.77
C GLY A 75 -0.89 9.92 14.45
N HIS A 76 -1.31 8.65 14.47
CA HIS A 76 -0.40 7.53 14.19
C HIS A 76 -0.50 7.11 12.72
N PRO A 77 0.60 7.22 11.94
CA PRO A 77 0.64 6.67 10.59
C PRO A 77 0.55 5.14 10.68
N ILE A 78 -0.27 4.56 9.81
CA ILE A 78 -0.37 3.11 9.67
C ILE A 78 0.01 2.70 8.25
N ALA A 79 0.66 1.54 8.13
CA ALA A 79 0.86 0.91 6.83
C ALA A 79 -0.52 0.65 6.18
N HIS A 80 -0.64 1.05 4.92
CA HIS A 80 -1.93 1.08 4.25
C HIS A 80 -1.79 0.92 2.74
N ALA A 81 -2.87 0.43 2.13
CA ALA A 81 -3.00 0.31 0.68
C ALA A 81 -4.30 0.92 0.18
N TRP A 82 -4.22 1.55 -0.99
CA TRP A 82 -5.34 2.21 -1.63
C TRP A 82 -5.18 2.19 -3.15
N LEU A 83 -6.15 2.78 -3.83
CA LEU A 83 -6.09 3.00 -5.27
C LEU A 83 -5.93 4.49 -5.54
N THR A 84 -5.07 4.83 -6.48
CA THR A 84 -4.95 6.21 -6.98
C THR A 84 -5.71 6.33 -8.29
N GLY A 85 -6.59 7.32 -8.41
CA GLY A 85 -7.27 7.63 -9.66
C GLY A 85 -6.40 8.34 -10.69
N PRO A 86 -6.94 8.58 -11.89
CA PRO A 86 -6.24 9.27 -12.97
C PRO A 86 -5.95 10.75 -12.65
N ASP A 87 -6.69 11.33 -11.71
CA ASP A 87 -6.51 12.67 -11.16
C ASP A 87 -5.54 12.73 -9.97
N GLY A 88 -4.92 11.60 -9.59
CA GLY A 88 -4.04 11.50 -8.43
C GLY A 88 -4.78 11.37 -7.08
N GLY A 89 -6.12 11.30 -7.08
CA GLY A 89 -6.91 11.23 -5.85
C GLY A 89 -6.99 9.82 -5.26
N VAL A 90 -6.94 9.73 -3.92
CA VAL A 90 -6.99 8.46 -3.17
C VAL A 90 -8.39 7.90 -3.09
N ILE A 91 -8.57 6.67 -3.56
CA ILE A 91 -9.76 5.84 -3.35
C ILE A 91 -9.43 4.80 -2.28
N ASP A 92 -9.81 5.10 -1.04
CA ASP A 92 -9.64 4.20 0.09
C ASP A 92 -10.85 3.27 0.23
N LEU A 93 -10.65 1.97 0.00
CA LEU A 93 -11.72 0.98 0.09
C LEU A 93 -11.91 0.42 1.51
N ALA A 94 -10.97 0.67 2.42
CA ALA A 94 -11.04 0.21 3.80
C ALA A 94 -11.76 1.24 4.68
N TRP A 95 -11.44 2.53 4.54
CA TRP A 95 -12.01 3.59 5.38
C TRP A 95 -13.25 4.24 4.75
N GLU A 96 -14.19 4.65 5.61
CA GLU A 96 -15.44 5.29 5.18
C GLU A 96 -15.28 6.80 5.05
N VAL A 97 -14.60 7.38 6.03
CA VAL A 97 -14.08 8.74 5.96
C VAL A 97 -12.64 8.63 5.46
N PRO A 98 -12.25 9.35 4.41
CA PRO A 98 -10.86 9.38 3.98
C PRO A 98 -9.92 9.77 5.12
N GLY A 99 -8.71 9.24 5.07
CA GLY A 99 -7.61 9.63 5.95
C GLY A 99 -7.30 11.11 5.82
N ALA A 100 -6.73 11.67 6.88
CA ALA A 100 -6.26 13.05 6.91
C ALA A 100 -5.02 13.24 6.04
N VAL A 101 -4.15 12.23 5.96
CA VAL A 101 -2.90 12.25 5.19
C VAL A 101 -2.68 10.88 4.55
N TYR A 102 -2.23 10.88 3.29
CA TYR A 102 -1.76 9.70 2.58
C TYR A 102 -0.39 10.01 1.97
N LEU A 103 0.61 9.23 2.32
CA LEU A 103 1.94 9.26 1.71
C LEU A 103 2.24 7.86 1.17
N GLY A 104 2.32 7.73 -0.15
CA GLY A 104 2.53 6.42 -0.75
C GLY A 104 3.11 6.44 -2.14
N VAL A 105 3.46 5.25 -2.59
CA VAL A 105 4.10 4.99 -3.87
C VAL A 105 3.09 4.30 -4.79
N GLN A 106 2.83 4.89 -5.94
CA GLN A 106 2.02 4.28 -6.99
C GLN A 106 2.84 3.19 -7.66
N ILE A 107 2.37 1.95 -7.56
CA ILE A 107 3.06 0.76 -8.06
C ILE A 107 2.36 0.33 -9.36
N PRO A 108 3.07 0.34 -10.51
CA PRO A 108 2.52 -0.11 -11.79
C PRO A 108 2.02 -1.55 -11.72
N ASP A 109 0.95 -1.90 -12.45
CA ASP A 109 0.34 -3.25 -12.42
C ASP A 109 1.38 -4.36 -12.65
N ARG A 110 2.30 -4.18 -13.61
CA ARG A 110 3.36 -5.16 -13.87
C ARG A 110 4.21 -5.47 -12.64
N ILE A 111 4.53 -4.44 -11.86
CA ILE A 111 5.38 -4.53 -10.67
C ILE A 111 4.57 -5.08 -9.49
N ALA A 112 3.36 -4.56 -9.30
CA ALA A 112 2.45 -5.01 -8.24
C ALA A 112 2.06 -6.48 -8.42
N SER A 113 1.70 -6.89 -9.65
CA SER A 113 1.40 -8.29 -9.98
C SER A 113 2.59 -9.22 -9.76
N ALA A 114 3.81 -8.79 -10.12
CA ALA A 114 5.01 -9.59 -9.90
C ALA A 114 5.33 -9.73 -8.40
N ALA A 115 5.20 -8.66 -7.63
CA ALA A 115 5.37 -8.67 -6.18
C ALA A 115 4.30 -9.56 -5.51
N PHE A 116 3.03 -9.45 -5.93
CA PHE A 116 1.94 -10.27 -5.43
C PHE A 116 2.22 -11.77 -5.56
N VAL A 117 2.67 -12.22 -6.74
CA VAL A 117 2.99 -13.63 -6.96
C VAL A 117 4.08 -14.11 -5.98
N ARG A 118 5.11 -13.30 -5.74
CA ARG A 118 6.22 -13.64 -4.82
C ARG A 118 5.77 -13.64 -3.36
N THR A 119 5.07 -12.60 -2.93
CA THR A 119 4.55 -12.47 -1.55
C THR A 119 3.56 -13.59 -1.23
N SER A 120 2.56 -13.82 -2.09
CA SER A 120 1.57 -14.87 -1.84
C SER A 120 2.18 -16.27 -1.86
N ALA A 121 3.18 -16.55 -2.71
CA ALA A 121 3.90 -17.82 -2.65
C ALA A 121 4.63 -18.02 -1.31
N ALA A 122 5.31 -16.98 -0.81
CA ALA A 122 6.01 -17.01 0.47
C ALA A 122 5.06 -17.15 1.68
N MET A 123 3.84 -16.61 1.57
CA MET A 123 2.86 -16.58 2.67
C MET A 123 1.75 -17.65 2.56
N GLY A 124 1.93 -18.68 1.73
CA GLY A 124 0.94 -19.77 1.60
C GLY A 124 -0.42 -19.32 1.06
N GLY A 125 -0.44 -18.32 0.17
CA GLY A 125 -1.65 -17.77 -0.46
C GLY A 125 -2.28 -16.60 0.27
N TRP A 126 -1.65 -16.09 1.34
CA TRP A 126 -2.15 -14.90 2.03
C TRP A 126 -1.94 -13.62 1.21
N VAL A 127 -2.85 -12.66 1.40
CA VAL A 127 -2.81 -11.34 0.77
C VAL A 127 -2.35 -10.31 1.79
N GLY A 128 -1.24 -9.64 1.51
CA GLY A 128 -0.64 -8.65 2.40
C GLY A 128 0.12 -7.57 1.62
N GLU A 129 1.02 -6.89 2.32
CA GLU A 129 1.83 -5.79 1.79
C GLU A 129 2.73 -6.28 0.65
N LEU A 130 2.82 -5.48 -0.41
CA LEU A 130 3.67 -5.75 -1.56
C LEU A 130 4.93 -4.89 -1.53
N LEU A 131 4.90 -3.74 -0.86
CA LEU A 131 5.99 -2.77 -0.87
C LEU A 131 7.33 -3.34 -0.38
N PRO A 132 7.41 -4.20 0.66
CA PRO A 132 8.66 -4.86 1.01
C PRO A 132 9.25 -5.73 -0.11
N GLU A 133 8.41 -6.43 -0.86
CA GLU A 133 8.84 -7.23 -2.02
C GLU A 133 9.21 -6.36 -3.22
N VAL A 134 8.54 -5.23 -3.40
CA VAL A 134 8.88 -4.23 -4.42
C VAL A 134 10.28 -3.66 -4.13
N ILE A 135 10.54 -3.24 -2.89
CA ILE A 135 11.86 -2.73 -2.46
C ILE A 135 12.95 -3.80 -2.68
N ARG A 136 12.70 -5.05 -2.27
CA ARG A 136 13.65 -6.16 -2.47
C ARG A 136 13.94 -6.49 -3.93
N SER A 137 13.02 -6.17 -4.85
CA SER A 137 13.24 -6.34 -6.28
C SER A 137 14.16 -5.28 -6.89
N GLY A 138 14.47 -4.21 -6.14
CA GLY A 138 15.29 -3.09 -6.60
C GLY A 138 14.55 -2.10 -7.51
N TRP A 139 13.23 -2.22 -7.66
CA TRP A 139 12.43 -1.27 -8.43
C TRP A 139 12.25 0.04 -7.66
N THR A 140 12.35 1.15 -8.39
CA THR A 140 12.05 2.51 -7.90
C THR A 140 11.11 3.24 -8.86
N PRO A 141 10.26 4.16 -8.36
CA PRO A 141 9.43 4.99 -9.24
C PRO A 141 10.28 5.83 -10.20
N GLY A 142 10.13 5.57 -11.50
CA GLY A 142 10.93 6.20 -12.55
C GLY A 142 11.67 5.21 -13.44
N ASP A 143 11.85 3.96 -12.99
CA ASP A 143 12.48 2.88 -13.79
C ASP A 143 11.64 2.42 -15.00
N ASP A 144 10.43 2.96 -15.15
CA ASP A 144 9.47 2.65 -16.21
C ASP A 144 9.52 3.69 -17.36
N ALA A 145 10.36 4.73 -17.24
CA ALA A 145 10.48 5.84 -18.19
C ALA A 145 11.46 5.58 -19.34
#